data_AF-A0A496WPQ1-F1
#
_entry.id   AF-A0A496WPQ1-F1
#
_cell.length_a   1.000
_cell.length_b   1.000
_cell.length_c   1.000
_cell.angle_alpha   90.00
_cell.angle_beta   90.00
_cell.angle_gamma   90.00
#
_symmetry.space_group_name_H-M   'P 1'
#
loop_
_entity.id
_entity.type
_entity.pdbx_description
1 polymer ?
#
loop_
_entity_poly.entity_id
_entity_poly.type
_entity_poly.pdbx_seq_one_letter_code
_entity_poly.pdbx_strand_id
1 'polypeptide(L)'
;MTDPSGEDIDGSTPLTEEELEQLIPSYITWQHELNEAEQANILEAGEWAFLRKRDVLSERFLDNLHDRMFRRVWHWAGKHRQSNKNLGIDAYRMPTELRQLVEDCRYWVDNDTYEPDEMATRFHHRLVCIHAYANGNGRHARLATDLLLVALGRKPFSWGRVNLVDAGETRNSYITALRAADNHDIEPLLDFVRT
;
A
#
# COMPACT_ATOMS: atom_id res chain seq x y z
N MET A 1 16.43 -8.17 -5.22
CA MET A 1 16.43 -7.57 -3.87
C MET A 1 15.36 -6.49 -3.94
N THR A 2 14.18 -6.79 -3.42
CA THR A 2 12.89 -6.10 -3.67
C THR A 2 12.06 -6.48 -2.43
N ASP A 3 11.58 -5.63 -1.52
CA ASP A 3 11.00 -4.28 -1.46
C ASP A 3 11.19 -3.81 0.03
N PRO A 4 11.34 -2.51 0.39
CA PRO A 4 10.49 -1.96 1.48
C PRO A 4 9.76 -0.67 1.10
N SER A 5 9.92 -0.22 -0.15
CA SER A 5 8.88 0.44 -0.97
C SER A 5 9.18 0.28 -2.48
N GLY A 6 9.71 -0.90 -2.82
CA GLY A 6 10.62 -1.28 -3.90
C GLY A 6 10.23 -1.03 -5.35
N GLU A 7 10.20 0.22 -5.80
CA GLU A 7 10.41 0.52 -7.23
C GLU A 7 11.92 0.74 -7.49
N ASP A 8 12.52 0.04 -8.44
CA ASP A 8 13.82 0.46 -8.97
C ASP A 8 13.60 1.72 -9.81
N ILE A 9 14.29 2.79 -9.44
CA ILE A 9 14.32 4.06 -10.20
C ILE A 9 15.08 3.91 -11.52
N ASP A 10 15.81 2.81 -11.70
CA ASP A 10 16.40 2.47 -12.99
C ASP A 10 15.38 1.72 -13.87
N GLY A 11 14.53 2.51 -14.51
CA GLY A 11 13.57 2.06 -15.51
C GLY A 11 14.17 1.34 -16.73
N SER A 12 15.51 1.28 -16.81
CA SER A 12 16.28 0.59 -17.86
C SER A 12 16.50 -0.90 -17.55
N THR A 13 15.96 -1.40 -16.45
CA THR A 13 16.04 -2.83 -16.10
C THR A 13 15.00 -3.62 -16.90
N PRO A 14 15.38 -4.65 -17.67
CA PRO A 14 14.42 -5.55 -18.30
C PRO A 14 13.75 -6.44 -17.23
N LEU A 15 12.49 -6.78 -17.45
CA LEU A 15 11.75 -7.67 -16.56
C LEU A 15 12.26 -9.11 -16.65
N THR A 16 12.18 -9.83 -15.54
CA THR A 16 12.53 -11.26 -15.48
C THR A 16 11.47 -12.13 -16.15
N GLU A 17 11.83 -13.34 -16.58
CA GLU A 17 10.87 -14.29 -17.19
C GLU A 17 9.70 -14.59 -16.25
N GLU A 18 9.97 -14.79 -14.95
CA GLU A 18 8.94 -15.04 -13.94
C GLU A 18 7.95 -13.87 -13.80
N GLU A 19 8.42 -12.63 -13.98
CA GLU A 19 7.55 -11.44 -13.98
C GLU A 19 6.72 -11.37 -15.26
N LEU A 20 7.35 -11.58 -16.43
CA LEU A 20 6.67 -11.58 -17.72
C LEU A 20 5.55 -12.64 -17.79
N GLU A 21 5.76 -13.82 -17.22
CA GLU A 21 4.75 -14.89 -17.14
C GLU A 21 3.48 -14.47 -16.36
N GLN A 22 3.60 -13.51 -15.44
CA GLN A 22 2.50 -13.03 -14.62
C GLN A 22 1.83 -11.75 -15.18
N LEU A 23 2.44 -11.13 -16.19
CA LEU A 23 1.93 -9.93 -16.84
C LEU A 23 0.81 -10.24 -17.82
N ILE A 24 -0.18 -9.36 -17.82
CA ILE A 24 -1.28 -9.38 -18.81
C ILE A 24 -0.85 -8.67 -20.11
N PRO A 25 -0.23 -7.46 -20.07
CA PRO A 25 0.10 -6.75 -21.30
C PRO A 25 1.41 -7.28 -21.91
N SER A 26 1.30 -7.91 -23.07
CA SER A 26 2.46 -8.51 -23.77
C SER A 26 3.44 -7.50 -24.37
N TYR A 27 3.12 -6.19 -24.34
CA TYR A 27 3.98 -5.13 -24.87
C TYR A 27 4.98 -4.59 -23.84
N ILE A 28 4.82 -4.92 -22.56
CA ILE A 28 5.68 -4.44 -21.49
C ILE A 28 6.92 -5.32 -21.42
N THR A 29 8.09 -4.71 -21.57
CA THR A 29 9.39 -5.41 -21.52
C THR A 29 10.33 -4.76 -20.49
N TRP A 30 10.17 -3.46 -20.28
CA TRP A 30 11.04 -2.67 -19.41
C TRP A 30 10.33 -2.20 -18.15
N GLN A 31 11.10 -2.03 -17.07
CA GLN A 31 10.58 -1.59 -15.78
C GLN A 31 9.84 -0.24 -15.85
N HIS A 32 10.28 0.71 -16.69
CA HIS A 32 9.57 1.99 -16.83
C HIS A 32 8.16 1.85 -17.45
N GLU A 33 8.00 0.98 -18.45
CA GLU A 33 6.71 0.70 -19.09
C GLU A 33 5.75 0.04 -18.09
N LEU A 34 6.28 -0.87 -17.27
CA LEU A 34 5.55 -1.49 -16.18
C LEU A 34 5.09 -0.44 -15.16
N ASN A 35 6.01 0.42 -14.70
CA ASN A 35 5.70 1.47 -13.73
C ASN A 35 4.62 2.42 -14.26
N GLU A 36 4.68 2.81 -15.55
CA GLU A 36 3.66 3.65 -16.17
C GLU A 36 2.28 2.97 -16.22
N ALA A 37 2.24 1.70 -16.64
CA ALA A 37 1.01 0.92 -16.72
C ALA A 37 0.37 0.71 -15.34
N GLU A 38 1.17 0.40 -14.31
CA GLU A 38 0.71 0.30 -12.92
C GLU A 38 0.18 1.64 -12.42
N GLN A 39 0.92 2.73 -12.64
CA GLN A 39 0.53 4.06 -12.17
C GLN A 39 -0.78 4.52 -12.80
N ALA A 40 -0.98 4.30 -14.10
CA ALA A 40 -2.24 4.61 -14.77
C ALA A 40 -3.43 3.83 -14.17
N ASN A 41 -3.24 2.54 -13.86
CA ASN A 41 -4.30 1.71 -13.29
C ASN A 41 -4.59 2.06 -11.82
N ILE A 42 -3.58 2.46 -11.05
CA ILE A 42 -3.72 2.97 -9.68
C ILE A 42 -4.51 4.28 -9.66
N LEU A 43 -4.24 5.20 -10.59
CA LEU A 43 -4.99 6.45 -10.71
C LEU A 43 -6.48 6.18 -10.98
N GLU A 44 -6.80 5.31 -11.94
CA GLU A 44 -8.19 4.92 -12.22
C GLU A 44 -8.85 4.26 -11.01
N ALA A 45 -8.13 3.38 -10.30
CA ALA A 45 -8.64 2.76 -9.08
C ALA A 45 -8.93 3.80 -7.99
N GLY A 46 -8.06 4.80 -7.84
CA GLY A 46 -8.25 5.93 -6.94
C GLY A 46 -9.51 6.73 -7.28
N GLU A 47 -9.68 7.14 -8.54
CA GLU A 47 -10.89 7.82 -9.01
C GLU A 47 -12.15 7.02 -8.67
N TRP A 48 -12.17 5.74 -9.01
CA TRP A 48 -13.30 4.85 -8.69
C TRP A 48 -13.59 4.75 -7.17
N ALA A 49 -12.54 4.74 -6.35
CA ALA A 49 -12.67 4.58 -4.91
C ALA A 49 -13.20 5.86 -4.25
N PHE A 50 -12.69 7.03 -4.66
CA PHE A 50 -13.09 8.33 -4.10
C PHE A 50 -14.46 8.85 -4.60
N LEU A 51 -15.00 8.32 -5.71
CA LEU A 51 -16.30 8.75 -6.25
C LEU A 51 -17.49 8.59 -5.30
N ARG A 52 -17.39 7.74 -4.28
CA ARG A 52 -18.45 7.53 -3.28
C ARG A 52 -17.86 7.03 -1.97
N LYS A 53 -18.57 7.23 -0.85
CA LYS A 53 -18.17 6.65 0.43
C LYS A 53 -18.12 5.12 0.33
N ARG A 54 -17.03 4.52 0.79
CA ARG A 54 -16.78 3.07 0.84
C ARG A 54 -16.54 2.65 2.28
N ASP A 55 -16.87 1.40 2.59
CA ASP A 55 -16.41 0.77 3.82
C ASP A 55 -14.97 0.27 3.59
N VAL A 56 -14.00 1.08 4.01
CA VAL A 56 -12.57 0.78 3.85
C VAL A 56 -12.13 -0.33 4.82
N LEU A 57 -12.79 -0.41 5.97
CA LEU A 57 -12.52 -1.40 7.01
C LEU A 57 -13.28 -2.70 6.69
N SER A 58 -13.03 -3.23 5.50
CA SER A 58 -13.60 -4.48 5.00
C SER A 58 -12.52 -5.24 4.22
N GLU A 59 -12.24 -6.48 4.61
CA GLU A 59 -11.29 -7.36 3.89
C GLU A 59 -11.63 -7.41 2.38
N ARG A 60 -12.92 -7.58 2.05
CA ARG A 60 -13.41 -7.61 0.67
C ARG A 60 -13.14 -6.30 -0.08
N PHE A 61 -13.26 -5.16 0.59
CA PHE A 61 -12.96 -3.88 -0.03
C PHE A 61 -11.46 -3.74 -0.30
N LEU A 62 -10.62 -4.12 0.66
CA LEU A 62 -9.16 -4.07 0.50
C LEU A 62 -8.70 -4.95 -0.66
N ASP A 63 -9.24 -6.16 -0.78
CA ASP A 63 -8.96 -7.06 -1.90
C ASP A 63 -9.44 -6.46 -3.24
N ASN A 64 -10.64 -5.86 -3.27
CA ASN A 64 -11.16 -5.24 -4.48
C ASN A 64 -10.41 -3.97 -4.89
N LEU A 65 -9.93 -3.21 -3.92
CA LEU A 65 -9.08 -2.05 -4.16
C LEU A 65 -7.80 -2.49 -4.84
N HIS A 66 -7.13 -3.51 -4.28
CA HIS A 66 -5.93 -4.08 -4.88
C HIS A 66 -6.20 -4.66 -6.27
N ASP A 67 -7.27 -5.42 -6.45
CA ASP A 67 -7.69 -5.93 -7.78
C ASP A 67 -7.75 -4.77 -8.78
N ARG A 68 -8.48 -3.71 -8.48
CA ARG A 68 -8.62 -2.58 -9.40
C ARG A 68 -7.30 -1.89 -9.72
N MET A 69 -6.44 -1.73 -8.72
CA MET A 69 -5.12 -1.12 -8.87
C MET A 69 -4.21 -1.89 -9.83
N PHE A 70 -4.36 -3.22 -9.95
CA PHE A 70 -3.38 -4.05 -10.65
C PHE A 70 -3.95 -5.01 -11.72
N ARG A 71 -5.27 -5.22 -11.81
CA ARG A 71 -5.91 -6.23 -12.69
C ARG A 71 -5.71 -6.06 -14.18
N ARG A 72 -5.24 -4.89 -14.63
CA ARG A 72 -4.88 -4.67 -16.04
C ARG A 72 -3.43 -5.00 -16.34
N VAL A 73 -2.62 -5.16 -15.31
CA VAL A 73 -1.18 -5.40 -15.39
C VAL A 73 -0.85 -6.83 -14.96
N TRP A 74 -1.49 -7.34 -13.90
CA TRP A 74 -1.08 -8.58 -13.24
C TRP A 74 -2.22 -9.58 -13.08
N HIS A 75 -1.92 -10.87 -13.35
CA HIS A 75 -2.87 -11.98 -13.14
C HIS A 75 -3.19 -12.30 -11.68
N TRP A 76 -2.31 -11.91 -10.76
CA TRP A 76 -2.44 -12.11 -9.32
C TRP A 76 -3.16 -10.96 -8.60
N ALA A 77 -3.59 -9.92 -9.33
CA ALA A 77 -4.26 -8.76 -8.74
C ALA A 77 -5.44 -9.18 -7.84
N GLY A 78 -5.46 -8.66 -6.61
CA GLY A 78 -6.50 -8.91 -5.62
C GLY A 78 -6.42 -10.28 -4.94
N LYS A 79 -5.43 -11.12 -5.29
CA LYS A 79 -5.23 -12.43 -4.68
C LYS A 79 -4.13 -12.38 -3.63
N HIS A 80 -4.38 -12.99 -2.48
CA HIS A 80 -3.37 -13.12 -1.44
C HIS A 80 -2.25 -14.06 -1.89
N ARG A 81 -1.02 -13.73 -1.52
CA ARG A 81 0.15 -14.58 -1.78
C ARG A 81 -0.01 -15.93 -1.08
N GLN A 82 0.48 -16.99 -1.72
CA GLN A 82 0.45 -18.35 -1.14
C GLN A 82 1.80 -18.77 -0.55
N SER A 83 2.88 -18.11 -0.97
CA SER A 83 4.23 -18.37 -0.48
C SER A 83 4.67 -17.27 0.49
N ASN A 84 5.51 -17.64 1.45
CA ASN A 84 6.22 -16.66 2.26
C ASN A 84 7.13 -15.80 1.36
N LYS A 85 7.28 -14.54 1.73
CA LYS A 85 8.21 -13.58 1.12
C LYS A 85 9.21 -13.13 2.18
N ASN A 86 10.28 -12.47 1.76
CA ASN A 86 11.24 -11.87 2.70
C ASN A 86 10.62 -10.77 3.57
N LEU A 87 9.43 -10.29 3.20
CA LEU A 87 8.69 -9.23 3.88
C LEU A 87 7.31 -9.70 4.31
N GLY A 88 6.91 -9.17 5.46
CA GLY A 88 5.63 -9.39 6.08
C GLY A 88 5.52 -10.75 6.76
N ILE A 89 4.30 -11.05 7.19
CA ILE A 89 4.00 -12.23 8.01
C ILE A 89 3.92 -13.51 7.17
N ASP A 90 3.96 -14.65 7.84
CA ASP A 90 3.70 -15.94 7.20
C ASP A 90 2.36 -15.96 6.47
N ALA A 91 2.35 -16.52 5.26
CA ALA A 91 1.17 -16.50 4.37
C ALA A 91 -0.08 -17.11 5.04
N TYR A 92 0.09 -18.17 5.84
CA TYR A 92 -1.03 -18.82 6.54
C TYR A 92 -1.66 -17.94 7.63
N ARG A 93 -0.97 -16.91 8.13
CA ARG A 93 -1.47 -15.98 9.15
C ARG A 93 -2.25 -14.80 8.56
N MET A 94 -2.06 -14.50 7.27
CA MET A 94 -2.58 -13.28 6.65
C MET A 94 -4.10 -13.09 6.80
N PRO A 95 -4.95 -14.10 6.58
CA PRO A 95 -6.39 -13.90 6.74
C PRO A 95 -6.78 -13.48 8.17
N THR A 96 -6.12 -14.07 9.17
CA THR A 96 -6.37 -13.76 10.58
C THR A 96 -5.88 -12.36 10.94
N GLU A 97 -4.67 -12.00 10.53
CA GLU A 97 -4.06 -10.72 10.86
C GLU A 97 -4.74 -9.55 10.14
N LEU A 98 -5.21 -9.76 8.90
CA LEU A 98 -5.98 -8.75 8.17
C LEU A 98 -7.34 -8.52 8.80
N ARG A 99 -8.03 -9.59 9.20
CA ARG A 99 -9.28 -9.48 9.96
C ARG A 99 -9.07 -8.73 11.27
N GLN A 100 -8.04 -9.11 12.01
CA GLN A 100 -7.72 -8.46 13.28
C GLN A 100 -7.43 -6.97 13.09
N LEU A 101 -6.64 -6.60 12.08
CA LEU A 101 -6.40 -5.19 11.75
C LEU A 101 -7.69 -4.43 11.46
N VAL A 102 -8.59 -5.01 10.68
CA VAL A 102 -9.89 -4.39 10.35
C VAL A 102 -10.73 -4.19 11.61
N GLU A 103 -10.85 -5.19 12.47
CA GLU A 103 -11.62 -5.11 13.71
C GLU A 103 -10.98 -4.14 14.72
N ASP A 104 -9.65 -4.15 14.85
CA ASP A 104 -8.92 -3.21 15.71
C ASP A 104 -9.17 -1.76 15.24
N CYS A 105 -9.09 -1.49 13.94
CA CYS A 105 -9.38 -0.16 13.40
C CYS A 105 -10.83 0.26 13.60
N ARG A 106 -11.80 -0.65 13.45
CA ARG A 106 -13.21 -0.35 13.76
C ARG A 106 -13.36 0.04 15.21
N TYR A 107 -12.76 -0.73 16.12
CA TYR A 107 -12.75 -0.43 17.55
C TYR A 107 -12.11 0.94 17.84
N TRP A 108 -10.96 1.26 17.22
CA TRP A 108 -10.30 2.55 17.41
C TRP A 108 -11.17 3.73 16.99
N VAL A 109 -11.91 3.59 15.89
CA VAL A 109 -12.85 4.60 15.39
C VAL A 109 -14.05 4.73 16.33
N ASP A 110 -14.65 3.62 16.74
CA ASP A 110 -15.89 3.64 17.55
C ASP A 110 -15.66 4.15 18.99
N ASN A 111 -14.43 4.06 19.49
CA ASN A 111 -14.07 4.43 20.87
C ASN A 111 -13.12 5.62 20.97
N ASP A 112 -12.85 6.33 19.86
CA ASP A 112 -11.88 7.44 19.81
C ASP A 112 -10.55 7.08 20.49
N THR A 113 -10.04 5.86 20.24
CA THR A 113 -8.88 5.32 20.97
C THR A 113 -7.59 6.09 20.67
N TYR A 114 -7.49 6.63 19.46
CA TYR A 114 -6.37 7.42 18.98
C TYR A 114 -6.90 8.64 18.22
N GLU A 115 -6.09 9.69 18.14
CA GLU A 115 -6.35 10.78 17.20
C GLU A 115 -6.42 10.22 15.76
N PRO A 116 -7.27 10.77 14.87
CA PRO A 116 -7.51 10.18 13.55
C PRO A 116 -6.26 9.96 12.69
N ASP A 117 -5.28 10.86 12.80
CA ASP A 117 -4.01 10.75 12.08
C ASP A 117 -3.14 9.63 12.64
N GLU A 118 -3.13 9.43 13.95
CA GLU A 118 -2.41 8.32 14.57
C GLU A 118 -3.05 6.98 14.24
N MET A 119 -4.38 6.89 14.36
CA MET A 119 -5.16 5.73 13.98
C MET A 119 -4.89 5.32 12.52
N ALA A 120 -4.97 6.28 11.59
CA ALA A 120 -4.73 6.04 10.17
C ALA A 120 -3.28 5.63 9.88
N THR A 121 -2.31 6.19 10.61
CA THR A 121 -0.89 5.82 10.48
C THR A 121 -0.62 4.41 11.00
N ARG A 122 -1.23 4.01 12.11
CA ARG A 122 -1.16 2.63 12.63
C ARG A 122 -1.84 1.63 11.69
N PHE A 123 -2.99 2.00 11.11
CA PHE A 123 -3.66 1.22 10.08
C PHE A 123 -2.73 0.99 8.87
N HIS A 124 -2.15 2.08 8.35
CA HIS A 124 -1.21 2.04 7.25
C HIS A 124 -0.02 1.11 7.52
N HIS A 125 0.67 1.33 8.65
CA HIS A 125 1.85 0.56 9.04
C HIS A 125 1.53 -0.94 9.11
N ARG A 126 0.47 -1.32 9.85
CA ARG A 126 0.09 -2.72 9.98
C ARG A 126 -0.34 -3.35 8.66
N LEU A 127 -1.02 -2.61 7.79
CA LEU A 127 -1.42 -3.12 6.47
C LEU A 127 -0.19 -3.41 5.59
N VAL A 128 0.84 -2.56 5.66
CA VAL A 128 2.14 -2.79 5.01
C VAL A 128 2.85 -4.01 5.60
N CYS A 129 2.85 -4.16 6.93
CA CYS A 129 3.49 -5.30 7.62
C CYS A 129 2.79 -6.64 7.32
N ILE A 130 1.48 -6.66 7.16
CA ILE A 130 0.75 -7.88 6.75
C ILE A 130 1.21 -8.32 5.36
N HIS A 131 1.36 -7.37 4.43
CA HIS A 131 1.90 -7.60 3.08
C HIS A 131 1.12 -8.69 2.33
N ALA A 132 -0.21 -8.57 2.25
CA ALA A 132 -1.10 -9.65 1.80
C ALA A 132 -0.87 -10.11 0.34
N TYR A 133 -0.35 -9.24 -0.52
CA TYR A 133 -0.27 -9.47 -1.96
C TYR A 133 1.17 -9.72 -2.43
N ALA A 134 1.33 -10.21 -3.66
CA ALA A 134 2.64 -10.49 -4.24
C ALA A 134 3.51 -9.22 -4.42
N ASN A 135 2.89 -8.10 -4.79
CA ASN A 135 3.51 -6.78 -4.90
C ASN A 135 2.42 -5.70 -4.70
N GLY A 136 2.79 -4.42 -4.65
CA GLY A 136 1.84 -3.30 -4.59
C GLY A 136 1.35 -2.94 -3.18
N ASN A 137 1.78 -3.66 -2.15
CA ASN A 137 1.31 -3.51 -0.77
C ASN A 137 1.48 -2.08 -0.21
N GLY A 138 2.61 -1.41 -0.47
CA GLY A 138 2.80 -0.03 -0.03
C GLY A 138 1.88 0.97 -0.73
N ARG A 139 1.66 0.81 -2.04
CA ARG A 139 0.75 1.66 -2.84
C ARG A 139 -0.70 1.45 -2.42
N HIS A 140 -1.07 0.19 -2.17
CA HIS A 140 -2.38 -0.22 -1.67
C HIS A 140 -2.65 0.37 -0.28
N ALA A 141 -1.71 0.22 0.65
CA ALA A 141 -1.86 0.73 2.01
C ALA A 141 -2.01 2.26 2.04
N ARG A 142 -1.23 3.01 1.25
CA ARG A 142 -1.38 4.46 1.14
C ARG A 142 -2.77 4.86 0.66
N LEU A 143 -3.24 4.26 -0.44
CA LEU A 143 -4.55 4.58 -1.00
C LEU A 143 -5.70 4.18 -0.04
N ALA A 144 -5.61 3.02 0.59
CA ALA A 144 -6.57 2.58 1.59
C ALA A 144 -6.62 3.56 2.78
N THR A 145 -5.46 4.03 3.25
CA THR A 145 -5.35 4.98 4.35
C THR A 145 -5.96 6.34 4.00
N ASP A 146 -5.70 6.84 2.80
CA ASP A 146 -6.31 8.09 2.32
C ASP A 146 -7.83 7.98 2.21
N LEU A 147 -8.35 6.84 1.75
CA LEU A 147 -9.78 6.56 1.70
C LEU A 147 -10.40 6.49 3.10
N LEU A 148 -9.69 5.91 4.07
CA LEU A 148 -10.13 5.83 5.47
C LEU A 148 -10.23 7.25 6.07
N LEU A 149 -9.20 8.08 5.89
CA LEU A 149 -9.21 9.47 6.34
C LEU A 149 -10.37 10.26 5.74
N VAL A 150 -10.61 10.14 4.44
CA VAL A 150 -11.73 10.81 3.77
C VAL A 150 -13.08 10.31 4.28
N ALA A 151 -13.22 8.99 4.53
CA ALA A 151 -14.45 8.42 5.08
C ALA A 151 -14.76 8.96 6.50
N LEU A 152 -13.73 9.38 7.24
CA LEU A 152 -13.79 10.02 8.55
C LEU A 152 -13.86 11.56 8.48
N GLY A 153 -13.97 12.15 7.28
CA GLY A 153 -14.04 13.61 7.10
C GLY A 153 -12.70 14.33 7.30
N ARG A 154 -11.58 13.60 7.24
CA ARG A 154 -10.22 14.15 7.32
C ARG A 154 -9.61 14.29 5.93
N LYS A 155 -8.55 15.09 5.83
CA LYS A 155 -7.79 15.22 4.58
C LYS A 155 -6.83 14.02 4.42
N PRO A 156 -6.66 13.49 3.20
CA PRO A 156 -5.61 12.51 2.88
C PRO A 156 -4.24 12.95 3.38
N PHE A 157 -3.34 11.99 3.59
CA PHE A 157 -1.96 12.28 3.95
C PHE A 157 -1.20 12.91 2.78
N SER A 158 -0.18 13.71 3.09
CA SER A 158 0.70 14.29 2.07
C SER A 158 1.77 13.29 1.62
N TRP A 159 2.11 12.32 2.47
CA TRP A 159 3.12 11.30 2.20
C TRP A 159 4.51 11.88 1.84
N GLY A 160 4.88 13.02 2.44
CA GLY A 160 6.14 13.71 2.14
C GLY A 160 6.18 14.41 0.78
N ARG A 161 5.05 14.52 0.08
CA ARG A 161 4.98 15.14 -1.27
C ARG A 161 5.29 16.64 -1.30
N VAL A 162 5.48 17.30 -0.16
CA VAL A 162 5.90 18.72 -0.14
C VAL A 162 7.37 18.84 -0.58
N ASN A 163 8.20 17.81 -0.39
CA ASN A 163 9.59 17.77 -0.84
C ASN A 163 9.70 17.24 -2.29
N LEU A 164 9.17 18.01 -3.25
CA LEU A 164 9.19 17.70 -4.70
C LEU A 164 10.59 17.66 -5.34
N VAL A 165 11.65 17.97 -4.58
CA VAL A 165 13.00 18.17 -5.10
C VAL A 165 13.78 16.86 -5.20
N ASP A 166 13.50 15.86 -4.35
CA ASP A 166 14.17 14.56 -4.38
C ASP A 166 13.23 13.41 -3.95
N ALA A 167 12.75 12.66 -4.95
CA ALA A 167 11.92 11.47 -4.74
C ALA A 167 12.68 10.34 -4.01
N GLY A 168 14.01 10.27 -4.15
CA GLY A 168 14.86 9.31 -3.46
C GLY A 168 14.99 9.63 -1.97
N GLU A 169 15.18 10.89 -1.63
CA GLU A 169 15.23 11.33 -0.22
C GLU A 169 13.89 11.10 0.49
N THR A 170 12.78 11.51 -0.13
CA THR A 170 11.43 11.30 0.44
C THR A 170 11.17 9.82 0.71
N ARG A 171 11.59 8.96 -0.22
CA ARG A 171 11.49 7.51 -0.05
C ARG A 171 12.34 6.98 1.09
N ASN A 172 13.59 7.42 1.20
CA ASN A 172 14.49 6.98 2.27
C ASN A 172 13.96 7.38 3.65
N SER A 173 13.39 8.58 3.77
CA SER A 173 12.71 9.04 4.98
C SER A 173 11.50 8.17 5.32
N TYR A 174 10.66 7.85 4.33
CA TYR A 174 9.53 6.94 4.51
C TYR A 174 9.94 5.55 4.99
N ILE A 175 10.95 4.94 4.35
CA ILE A 175 11.45 3.60 4.74
C ILE A 175 12.05 3.65 6.16
N THR A 176 12.78 4.71 6.49
CA THR A 176 13.37 4.89 7.83
C THR A 176 12.27 5.00 8.88
N ALA A 177 11.22 5.75 8.60
CA ALA A 177 10.06 5.88 9.48
C ALA A 177 9.30 4.56 9.66
N LEU A 178 9.10 3.77 8.60
CA LEU A 178 8.52 2.43 8.71
C LEU A 178 9.37 1.50 9.59
N ARG A 179 10.69 1.52 9.44
CA ARG A 179 11.60 0.70 10.26
C ARG A 179 11.59 1.11 11.73
N ALA A 180 11.40 2.39 12.04
CA ALA A 180 11.19 2.84 13.41
C ALA A 180 9.86 2.27 13.96
N ALA A 181 8.79 2.34 13.17
CA ALA A 181 7.49 1.81 13.54
C ALA A 181 7.49 0.29 13.75
N ASP A 182 8.29 -0.46 12.97
CA ASP A 182 8.52 -1.90 13.18
C ASP A 182 9.12 -2.21 14.57
N ASN A 183 9.86 -1.27 15.16
CA ASN A 183 10.43 -1.34 16.51
C ASN A 183 9.54 -0.67 17.58
N HIS A 184 8.25 -0.49 17.29
CA HIS A 184 7.25 0.16 18.15
C HIS A 184 7.44 1.67 18.35
N ASP A 185 8.32 2.32 17.58
CA ASP A 185 8.48 3.77 17.57
C ASP A 185 7.70 4.38 16.39
N ILE A 186 6.43 4.73 16.63
CA ILE A 186 5.51 5.20 15.59
C ILE A 186 5.70 6.68 15.24
N GLU A 187 6.30 7.47 16.13
CA GLU A 187 6.41 8.94 16.03
C GLU A 187 7.06 9.38 14.70
N PRO A 188 8.18 8.80 14.23
CA PRO A 188 8.78 9.19 12.97
C PRO A 188 7.84 9.02 11.77
N LEU A 189 6.94 8.03 11.81
CA LEU A 189 5.97 7.79 10.76
C LEU A 189 4.81 8.78 10.85
N LEU A 190 4.36 9.13 12.05
CA LEU A 190 3.33 10.16 12.27
C LEU A 190 3.77 11.52 11.72
N ASP A 191 5.01 11.90 12.01
CA ASP A 191 5.58 13.13 11.48
C ASP A 191 5.64 13.08 9.95
N PHE A 192 6.18 11.99 9.38
CA PHE A 192 6.35 11.84 7.95
C PHE A 192 5.04 11.98 7.15
N VAL A 193 3.94 11.35 7.59
CA VAL A 193 2.71 11.29 6.78
C VAL A 193 2.05 12.65 6.53
N ARG A 194 2.38 13.68 7.32
CA ARG A 194 1.90 15.05 7.19
C ARG A 194 2.95 16.05 6.67
N THR A 195 4.16 15.58 6.34
CA THR A 195 5.24 16.42 5.78
C THR A 195 5.02 16.85 4.34
#